data_AF-A0A077QH52-F1
#
_entry.id   AF-A0A077QH52-F1
#
_cell.length_a   1.000
_cell.length_b   1.000
_cell.length_c   1.000
_cell.angle_alpha   90.00
_cell.angle_beta   90.00
_cell.angle_gamma   90.00
#
_symmetry.space_group_name_H-M   'P 1'
#
loop_
_entity.id
_entity.type
_entity.pdbx_description
1 polymer ?
#
loop_
_entity_poly.entity_id
_entity_poly.type
_entity_poly.pdbx_seq_one_letter_code
_entity_poly.pdbx_strand_id
1 'polypeptide(L)' 'MPKKITPLSPTTVSNAKAKLDSKTGKPKDTIYRDGDNLELLVKVSGIKLWYFRYYKPFTQKRTMIAFGEYPSIGSCIK' A
#
# COMPACT_ATOMS: atom_id res chain seq x y z
N MET A 1 -6.50 0.32 -24.18
CA MET A 1 -5.06 0.38 -23.85
C MET A 1 -4.86 -0.12 -22.42
N PRO A 2 -3.90 -1.02 -22.14
CA PRO A 2 -3.57 -1.41 -20.78
C PRO A 2 -3.14 -0.17 -19.99
N LYS A 3 -3.71 0.06 -18.81
CA LYS A 3 -3.22 1.12 -17.91
C LYS A 3 -1.85 0.68 -17.40
N LYS A 4 -0.78 1.28 -17.90
CA LYS A 4 0.59 1.07 -17.37
C LYS A 4 0.59 1.63 -15.94
N ILE A 5 0.68 0.75 -14.95
CA ILE A 5 0.80 1.16 -13.55
C ILE A 5 2.25 1.57 -13.34
N THR A 6 2.47 2.80 -12.92
CA THR A 6 3.81 3.30 -12.59
C THR A 6 4.19 2.76 -11.21
N PRO A 7 5.33 2.05 -11.07
CA PRO A 7 5.78 1.59 -9.77
C PRO A 7 6.03 2.78 -8.83
N LEU A 8 5.67 2.62 -7.56
CA LEU A 8 5.96 3.53 -6.47
C LEU A 8 7.47 3.55 -6.24
N SER A 9 8.07 4.71 -6.49
CA SER A 9 9.47 4.96 -6.11
C SER A 9 9.62 4.90 -4.58
N PRO A 10 10.75 4.41 -4.04
CA PRO A 10 11.00 4.33 -2.60
C PRO A 10 10.81 5.68 -1.88
N THR A 11 11.13 6.80 -2.56
CA THR A 11 10.91 8.15 -2.04
C THR A 11 9.42 8.46 -1.88
N THR A 12 8.58 8.01 -2.81
CA THR A 12 7.12 8.21 -2.75
C THR A 12 6.48 7.38 -1.64
N VAL A 13 6.98 6.17 -1.38
CA VAL A 13 6.58 5.31 -0.25
C VAL A 13 6.94 5.97 1.08
N SER A 14 8.17 6.49 1.18
CA SER A 14 8.65 7.19 2.38
C SER A 14 7.85 8.46 2.68
N ASN A 15 7.48 9.23 1.65
CA ASN A 15 6.71 10.46 1.81
C ASN A 15 5.19 10.24 1.83
N ALA A 16 4.71 9.00 1.64
CA ALA A 16 3.29 8.68 1.63
C ALA A 16 2.64 9.01 2.98
N LYS A 17 1.52 9.73 2.94
CA LYS A 17 0.73 10.15 4.12
C LYS A 17 -0.75 9.79 3.93
N ALA A 18 -1.46 9.65 5.04
CA ALA A 18 -2.92 9.59 5.02
C ALA A 18 -3.47 10.90 4.45
N LYS A 19 -4.38 10.81 3.49
CA LYS A 19 -5.06 11.94 2.88
C LYS A 19 -6.32 12.27 3.67
N LEU A 20 -6.75 13.52 3.57
CA LEU A 20 -8.04 13.94 4.07
C LEU A 20 -9.14 13.39 3.17
N ASP A 21 -10.22 12.90 3.76
CA ASP A 21 -11.43 12.57 3.03
C ASP A 21 -12.02 13.86 2.45
N SER A 22 -12.17 13.91 1.13
CA SER A 22 -12.65 15.10 0.42
C SER A 22 -14.08 15.50 0.80
N LYS A 23 -14.86 14.58 1.41
CA LYS A 23 -16.25 14.84 1.81
C LYS A 23 -16.37 15.33 3.25
N THR A 24 -15.53 14.82 4.15
CA THR A 24 -15.64 15.10 5.60
C THR A 24 -14.49 15.94 6.15
N GLY A 25 -13.42 16.14 5.39
CA GLY A 25 -12.22 16.86 5.84
C GLY A 25 -11.44 16.14 6.94
N LYS A 26 -11.80 14.89 7.27
CA LYS A 26 -11.14 14.08 8.30
C LYS A 26 -10.02 13.25 7.69
N PRO A 27 -8.92 13.00 8.42
CA PRO A 27 -7.88 12.11 7.93
C PRO A 27 -8.45 10.70 7.74
N LYS A 28 -8.05 10.06 6.65
CA LYS A 28 -8.52 8.72 6.28
C LYS A 28 -7.37 7.86 5.78
N ASP A 29 -7.47 6.58 6.12
CA ASP A 29 -6.55 5.56 5.62
C ASP A 29 -6.51 5.59 4.09
N THR A 30 -5.30 5.71 3.56
CA THR A 30 -5.07 5.92 2.12
C THR A 30 -4.30 4.76 1.54
N ILE A 31 -4.78 4.26 0.40
CA ILE A 31 -4.15 3.14 -0.31
C ILE A 31 -3.37 3.72 -1.50
N TYR A 32 -2.08 3.40 -1.56
CA TYR A 32 -1.20 3.67 -2.69
C TYR A 32 -0.93 2.35 -3.42
N ARG A 33 -1.08 2.32 -4.75
CA ARG A 33 -0.89 1.10 -5.54
C ARG A 33 0.46 1.15 -6.23
N ASP A 34 1.25 0.09 -6.06
CA ASP A 34 2.57 -0.05 -6.69
C ASP A 34 2.45 -0.69 -8.08
N GLY A 35 1.50 -1.60 -8.25
CA GLY A 35 1.45 -2.49 -9.40
C GLY A 35 1.54 -3.93 -8.94
N ASP A 36 1.34 -4.88 -9.85
CA ASP A 36 1.44 -6.32 -9.58
C ASP A 36 0.66 -6.82 -8.34
N ASN A 37 -0.45 -6.16 -8.03
CA ASN A 37 -1.31 -6.40 -6.87
C ASN A 37 -0.72 -6.03 -5.50
N LEU A 38 0.41 -5.34 -5.47
CA LEU A 38 0.99 -4.75 -4.27
C LEU A 38 0.41 -3.36 -3.99
N GLU A 39 0.02 -3.14 -2.75
CA GLU A 39 -0.57 -1.89 -2.27
C GLU A 39 -0.01 -1.51 -0.89
N LEU A 40 0.22 -0.22 -0.68
CA LEU A 40 0.63 0.36 0.59
C LEU A 40 -0.57 1.05 1.24
N LEU A 41 -1.01 0.56 2.40
CA LEU A 41 -2.01 1.22 3.24
C LEU A 41 -1.29 2.16 4.21
N VAL A 42 -1.53 3.45 4.10
CA VAL A 42 -1.08 4.45 5.08
C VAL A 42 -2.24 4.79 5.99
N LYS A 43 -2.16 4.35 7.25
CA LYS A 43 -3.14 4.64 8.27
C LYS A 43 -3.04 6.09 8.74
N VAL A 44 -4.14 6.63 9.26
CA VAL A 44 -4.16 7.95 9.92
C VAL A 44 -3.14 8.04 11.06
N SER A 45 -2.89 6.93 11.76
CA SER A 45 -1.89 6.83 12.84
C SER A 45 -0.44 7.02 12.36
N GLY A 46 -0.18 7.09 11.06
CA GLY A 46 1.16 7.17 10.48
C GLY A 46 1.81 5.81 10.18
N ILE A 47 1.18 4.72 10.61
CA ILE A 47 1.59 3.35 10.28
C ILE A 47 1.36 3.10 8.79
N LYS A 48 2.36 2.51 8.15
CA LYS A 48 2.29 2.12 6.74
C LYS A 48 2.33 0.61 6.66
N LEU A 49 1.41 -0.03 5.96
CA LEU A 49 1.30 -1.48 5.86
C LEU A 49 1.35 -1.90 4.40
N TRP A 50 2.19 -2.88 4.09
CA TRP A 50 2.19 -3.50 2.77
C TRP A 50 1.14 -4.59 2.70
N TYR A 51 0.35 -4.55 1.63
CA TYR A 51 -0.68 -5.53 1.32
C TYR A 51 -0.50 -6.08 -0.08
N PHE A 52 -0.65 -7.39 -0.22
CA PHE A 52 -0.67 -8.06 -1.51
C PHE A 52 -2.02 -8.68 -1.77
N ARG A 53 -2.62 -8.33 -2.90
CA ARG A 53 -3.88 -8.94 -3.34
C ARG A 53 -3.57 -10.16 -4.19
N TYR A 54 -4.18 -11.28 -3.85
CA TYR A 54 -3.99 -12.51 -4.62
C TYR A 54 -5.31 -13.27 -4.72
N TYR A 55 -5.36 -14.16 -5.71
CA TYR A 55 -6.43 -15.14 -5.83
C TYR A 55 -5.99 -16.38 -5.08
N LYS A 56 -6.83 -16.84 -4.15
CA LYS A 56 -6.57 -18.14 -3.51
C LYS A 56 -6.60 -19.22 -4.58
N PRO A 57 -5.56 -20.07 -4.70
CA PRO A 57 -5.42 -21.00 -5.83
C PRO A 57 -6.61 -21.97 -5.95
N PHE A 58 -7.15 -22.43 -4.82
CA PHE A 58 -8.23 -23.43 -4.81
C PHE A 58 -9.64 -22.84 -4.90
N THR A 59 -9.86 -21.66 -4.32
CA THR A 59 -11.21 -21.06 -4.24
C THR A 59 -11.42 -19.95 -5.25
N GLN A 60 -10.36 -19.49 -5.92
CA GLN A 60 -10.34 -18.32 -6.81
C GLN A 60 -10.94 -17.06 -6.18
N LYS A 61 -11.10 -17.03 -4.85
CA LYS A 61 -11.59 -15.88 -4.12
C LYS A 61 -10.47 -14.86 -3.99
N ARG A 62 -10.77 -13.61 -4.32
CA ARG A 62 -9.85 -12.49 -4.14
C ARG A 62 -9.66 -12.24 -2.65
N THR A 63 -8.42 -12.23 -2.21
CA THR A 63 -8.06 -11.98 -0.82
C THR A 63 -6.83 -11.08 -0.74
N MET A 64 -6.47 -10.67 0.46
CA MET A 64 -5.36 -9.75 0.72
C MET A 64 -4.56 -10.25 1.92
N ILE A 65 -3.23 -10.26 1.79
CA ILE A 65 -2.30 -10.60 2.88
C ILE A 65 -1.47 -9.37 3.24
N ALA A 66 -1.27 -9.14 4.54
CA ALA A 66 -0.35 -8.11 5.02
C ALA A 66 1.08 -8.67 5.04
N PHE A 67 2.03 -7.98 4.42
CA PHE A 67 3.46 -8.33 4.51
C PHE A 67 4.13 -7.75 5.76
N GLY A 68 3.60 -6.65 6.31
CA GLY A 68 4.14 -6.01 7.50
C GLY A 68 4.14 -4.49 7.40
N GLU A 69 4.63 -3.84 8.46
CA GLU A 69 4.71 -2.38 8.54
C GLU A 69 5.92 -1.85 7.77
N TYR A 70 5.84 -0.67 7.18
CA TYR A 70 7.01 0.02 6.62
C TYR A 70 7.48 1.08 7.62
N PRO A 71 8.79 1.16 7.94
CA PRO A 71 9.88 0.33 7.43
C PRO A 71 10.16 -0.90 8.34
N SER A 72 9.79 -2.12 7.91
CA SER A 72 10.20 -3.36 8.61
C SER A 72 10.92 -4.39 7.74
N ILE A 73 11.19 -4.07 6.46
CA ILE A 73 12.02 -4.90 5.58
C ILE A 73 13.13 -4.02 5.02
N GLY A 74 14.36 -4.21 5.54
CA GLY A 74 15.58 -3.68 4.94
C GLY A 74 16.26 -2.49 5.63
N SER A 75 16.51 -2.54 6.94
CA SER A 75 17.68 -1.83 7.49
C SER A 75 18.92 -2.67 7.18
N CYS A 76 19.43 -2.57 5.97
CA CYS A 76 20.73 -3.13 5.58
C CYS A 76 21.36 -2.26 4.51
N ILE A 77 21.68 -1.00 4.84
CA ILE A 77 22.91 -0.34 4.38
C ILE A 77 23.35 0.54 5.56
N LYS A 78 24.42 0.12 6.21
CA LYS A 78 25.23 0.94 7.13
C LYS A 78 26.54 1.24 6.44
#